data_AF-A0A0A6UGY1-F1
#
_entry.id   AF-A0A0A6UGY1-F1
#
_cell.length_a   1.000
_cell.length_b   1.000
_cell.length_c   1.000
_cell.angle_alpha   90.00
_cell.angle_beta   90.00
_cell.angle_gamma   90.00
#
_symmetry.space_group_name_H-M   'P 1'
#
loop_
_entity.id
_entity.type
_entity.pdbx_description
1 polymer ?
#
loop_
_entity_poly.entity_id
_entity_poly.type
_entity_poly.pdbx_seq_one_letter_code
_entity_poly.pdbx_strand_id
1 'polypeptide(L)'
;MALVVVIAGTYVGYQQLSDSACTGSVTLTVAASPEIAPAVETVAAKWRQDGAAVDGTCVAVAVAKETSSTIAGAVARDHSVGLVGLNNAPDAVQVPDVWLPDSATWLQRLQTEAAGFLPSTVTSVAQSPLVLAAPEPLAEKKLGWPNTRVGWNALMANFQDKEPLTVGIMNPTVDSTGLGSLLAISKSVGNESQAAAQAKTRALTLLAENKFALRDELMAGFPKSPADIGSPDSVSLAPVSEQDVVAYNAERPAVKLSAIYLEPAPAPLDYPFTVMPQVVDSQKSAAAKGLLERLLAADSKDVLASAGLRSPDGTYGASFAAPMGAPTASPAVTATSTKSANGGTAAGAESGAALSAVVGSWIAITTPGRALTVFDTSGSMLKPVPTANNATRAQVTQAAARTGLGLFSEKWSVGVWRFSTEEDGALPYKSLVDISSLSNSRPKLEASIGDLTPNKDGGTGLYDTLLAAHKHVLKGWTSSKINSVILFTDGENSFLGGLTRPEFLAKFKNQLDATKPVRIILIGIGNEVSKDELKAIQKVDPKNVGVFIAEDPTKITSIFAQAIGSRTGVQ
;
A
#
# COMPACT_ATOMS: atom_id res chain seq x y z
N MET A 1 -16.81 -8.15 18.00
CA MET A 1 -17.44 -6.95 18.60
C MET A 1 -16.32 -5.95 18.83
N ALA A 2 -16.21 -4.94 17.97
CA ALA A 2 -15.20 -3.89 18.10
C ALA A 2 -15.81 -2.75 18.93
N LEU A 3 -15.16 -2.44 20.04
CA LEU A 3 -15.49 -1.30 20.88
C LEU A 3 -15.12 -0.03 20.11
N VAL A 4 -16.15 0.63 19.59
CA VAL A 4 -16.06 1.96 18.98
C VAL A 4 -15.79 2.94 20.12
N VAL A 5 -14.54 3.41 20.22
CA VAL A 5 -14.23 4.59 21.03
C VAL A 5 -14.76 5.78 20.24
N VAL A 6 -15.97 6.19 20.64
CA VAL A 6 -16.63 7.41 20.19
C VAL A 6 -15.67 8.59 20.39
N ILE A 7 -15.67 9.55 19.47
CA ILE A 7 -15.16 10.93 19.65
C ILE A 7 -16.02 11.63 20.71
N ALA A 8 -15.98 11.09 21.92
CA ALA A 8 -16.53 11.60 23.16
C ALA A 8 -15.39 11.64 24.19
N GLY A 9 -14.21 12.11 23.74
CA GLY A 9 -13.23 12.66 24.65
C GLY A 9 -13.89 13.82 25.39
N THR A 10 -14.16 13.61 26.68
CA THR A 10 -14.12 14.65 27.72
C THR A 10 -14.79 16.00 27.39
N TYR A 11 -16.03 15.97 26.89
CA TYR A 11 -16.85 17.19 26.74
C TYR A 11 -17.34 17.76 28.10
N VAL A 12 -17.08 17.10 29.22
CA VAL A 12 -17.74 17.40 30.52
C VAL A 12 -16.91 18.31 31.47
N GLY A 13 -15.77 18.86 31.02
CA GLY A 13 -14.91 19.72 31.88
C GLY A 13 -14.67 21.16 31.41
N TYR A 14 -15.26 21.59 30.30
CA TYR A 14 -14.72 22.72 29.51
C TYR A 14 -15.32 24.12 29.77
N GLN A 15 -15.96 24.36 30.92
CA GLN A 15 -16.61 25.66 31.18
C GLN A 15 -16.19 26.42 32.45
N GLN A 16 -15.13 26.00 33.15
CA GLN A 16 -14.66 26.79 34.28
C GLN A 16 -13.14 26.89 34.28
N LEU A 17 -12.65 27.93 33.59
CA LEU A 17 -11.63 28.88 34.07
C LEU A 17 -11.33 29.84 32.92
N SER A 18 -12.20 30.85 32.78
CA SER A 18 -11.81 32.11 32.14
C SER A 18 -10.78 32.76 33.07
N ASP A 19 -9.51 32.41 32.93
CA ASP A 19 -8.45 33.23 33.52
C ASP A 19 -8.55 34.63 32.91
N SER A 20 -8.59 35.65 33.77
CA SER A 20 -8.76 37.07 33.43
C SER A 20 -7.64 37.67 32.57
N ALA A 21 -6.74 36.84 32.02
CA ALA A 21 -5.56 37.23 31.26
C ALA A 21 -5.76 37.20 29.73
N CYS A 22 -6.75 36.48 29.21
CA CYS A 22 -6.98 36.32 27.77
C CYS A 22 -8.24 37.06 27.28
N THR A 23 -8.19 37.60 26.07
CA THR A 23 -9.32 38.27 25.40
C THR A 23 -10.29 37.30 24.72
N GLY A 24 -9.97 36.00 24.70
CA GLY A 24 -10.76 34.92 24.10
C GLY A 24 -10.03 33.58 24.15
N SER A 25 -10.58 32.56 23.50
CA SER A 25 -9.98 31.23 23.39
C SER A 25 -10.07 30.66 21.98
N VAL A 26 -9.00 30.01 21.51
CA VAL A 26 -8.96 29.27 20.24
C VAL A 26 -8.67 27.79 20.50
N THR A 27 -9.40 26.89 19.84
CA THR A 27 -9.15 25.44 19.91
C THR A 27 -8.42 24.99 18.65
N LEU A 28 -7.25 24.38 18.84
CA LEU A 28 -6.44 23.75 17.82
C LEU A 28 -6.65 22.23 17.87
N THR A 29 -7.21 21.64 16.81
CA THR A 29 -7.34 20.18 16.70
C THR A 29 -6.07 19.58 16.12
N VAL A 30 -5.52 18.58 16.81
CA VAL A 30 -4.27 17.92 16.45
C VAL A 30 -4.53 16.43 16.32
N ALA A 31 -4.27 15.82 15.16
CA ALA A 31 -4.19 14.37 15.07
C ALA A 31 -2.72 13.94 15.07
N ALA A 32 -2.35 13.06 15.98
CA ALA A 32 -0.98 12.58 16.11
C ALA A 32 -0.95 11.06 16.04
N SER A 33 0.09 10.51 15.40
CA SER A 33 0.29 9.07 15.36
C SER A 33 0.37 8.49 16.78
N PRO A 34 -0.07 7.24 16.98
CA PRO A 34 -0.13 6.60 18.30
C PRO A 34 1.11 6.72 19.17
N GLU A 35 2.27 6.72 18.55
CA GLU A 35 3.59 6.67 19.14
C GLU A 35 4.03 8.03 19.69
N ILE A 36 3.67 9.13 19.01
CA ILE A 36 4.05 10.50 19.41
C ILE A 36 2.95 11.23 20.19
N ALA A 37 1.70 10.80 20.08
CA ALA A 37 0.56 11.46 20.73
C ALA A 37 0.77 11.72 22.24
N PRO A 38 1.28 10.79 23.07
CA PRO A 38 1.51 11.04 24.50
C PRO A 38 2.51 12.17 24.78
N ALA A 39 3.52 12.32 23.92
CA ALA A 39 4.49 13.40 24.04
C ALA A 39 3.87 14.75 23.65
N VAL A 40 3.06 14.78 22.59
CA VAL A 40 2.33 16.00 22.17
C VAL A 40 1.35 16.44 23.26
N GLU A 41 0.61 15.51 23.86
CA GLU A 41 -0.29 15.78 24.99
C GLU A 41 0.45 16.36 26.18
N THR A 42 1.61 15.80 26.52
CA THR A 42 2.43 16.27 27.64
C THR A 42 2.94 17.69 27.39
N VAL A 43 3.47 17.97 26.19
CA VAL A 43 3.95 19.30 25.79
C VAL A 43 2.81 20.32 25.76
N ALA A 44 1.66 19.95 25.20
CA ALA A 44 0.48 20.82 25.16
C ALA A 44 -0.07 21.11 26.57
N ALA A 45 -0.11 20.11 27.45
CA ALA A 45 -0.54 20.27 28.84
C ALA A 45 0.39 21.21 29.61
N LYS A 46 1.72 21.07 29.44
CA LYS A 46 2.71 21.98 30.02
C LYS A 46 2.55 23.40 29.49
N TRP A 47 2.43 23.57 28.18
CA TRP A 47 2.24 24.90 27.58
C TRP A 47 0.99 25.60 28.14
N ARG A 48 -0.10 24.86 28.30
CA ARG A 48 -1.33 25.38 28.92
C ARG A 48 -1.11 25.80 30.38
N GLN A 49 -0.39 25.01 31.18
CA GLN A 49 -0.04 25.37 32.57
C GLN A 49 0.81 26.64 32.63
N ASP A 50 1.66 26.86 31.62
CA ASP A 50 2.51 28.04 31.49
C ASP A 50 1.76 29.27 30.89
N GLY A 51 0.42 29.22 30.80
CA GLY A 51 -0.40 30.30 30.28
C GLY A 51 -0.42 30.40 28.76
N ALA A 52 -0.65 29.27 28.07
CA ALA A 52 -0.69 29.20 26.61
C ALA A 52 -1.61 30.27 26.00
N ALA A 53 -1.00 31.29 25.38
CA ALA A 53 -1.70 32.33 24.66
C ALA A 53 -0.92 32.75 23.41
N VAL A 54 -1.64 33.13 22.36
CA VAL A 54 -1.12 33.74 21.14
C VAL A 54 -1.93 35.00 20.86
N ASP A 55 -1.26 36.13 20.67
CA ASP A 55 -1.89 37.43 20.41
C ASP A 55 -3.02 37.77 21.42
N GLY A 56 -2.80 37.47 22.71
CA GLY A 56 -3.77 37.68 23.79
C GLY A 56 -4.93 36.68 23.86
N THR A 57 -4.96 35.68 22.97
CA THR A 57 -5.99 34.64 22.91
C THR A 57 -5.45 33.34 23.51
N CYS A 58 -6.16 32.77 24.49
CA CYS A 58 -5.77 31.52 25.14
C CYS A 58 -5.88 30.35 24.13
N VAL A 59 -4.90 29.45 24.15
CA VAL A 59 -4.85 28.30 23.24
C VAL A 59 -5.25 27.02 23.97
N ALA A 60 -6.27 26.35 23.44
CA ALA A 60 -6.65 25.00 23.80
C ALA A 60 -6.19 24.03 22.71
N VAL A 61 -5.43 23.00 23.06
CA VAL A 61 -4.98 21.97 22.11
C VAL A 61 -5.76 20.68 22.39
N ALA A 62 -6.49 20.20 21.39
CA ALA A 62 -7.21 18.93 21.44
C ALA A 62 -6.45 17.89 20.62
N VAL A 63 -5.73 16.99 21.30
CA VAL A 63 -4.95 15.92 20.64
C VAL A 63 -5.82 14.67 20.49
N ALA A 64 -5.86 14.13 19.28
CA ALA A 64 -6.47 12.87 18.93
C ALA A 64 -5.37 11.86 18.54
N LYS A 65 -5.42 10.68 19.15
CA LYS A 65 -4.54 9.56 18.85
C LYS A 65 -5.09 8.80 17.65
N GLU A 66 -4.55 9.04 16.46
CA GLU A 66 -5.08 8.52 15.20
C GLU A 66 -3.96 7.95 14.33
N THR A 67 -4.21 6.82 13.66
CA THR A 67 -3.21 6.27 12.74
C THR A 67 -3.03 7.19 11.53
N SER A 68 -1.81 7.32 11.02
CA SER A 68 -1.54 8.12 9.83
C SER A 68 -2.37 7.70 8.62
N SER A 69 -2.62 6.39 8.46
CA SER A 69 -3.49 5.86 7.41
C SER A 69 -4.93 6.33 7.52
N THR A 70 -5.45 6.51 8.74
CA THR A 70 -6.81 7.03 8.96
C THR A 70 -6.91 8.50 8.54
N ILE A 71 -5.98 9.35 8.96
CA ILE A 71 -5.98 10.76 8.55
C ILE A 71 -5.67 10.92 7.05
N ALA A 72 -4.74 10.14 6.50
CA ALA A 72 -4.50 10.13 5.06
C ALA A 72 -5.74 9.71 4.26
N GLY A 73 -6.51 8.74 4.75
CA GLY A 73 -7.78 8.33 4.16
C GLY A 73 -8.87 9.41 4.25
N ALA A 74 -8.87 10.24 5.29
CA ALA A 74 -9.76 11.39 5.42
C ALA A 74 -9.39 12.50 4.44
N VAL A 75 -8.10 12.85 4.33
CA VAL A 75 -7.62 13.83 3.34
C VAL A 75 -7.92 13.37 1.91
N ALA A 76 -7.65 12.09 1.59
CA ALA A 76 -7.94 11.54 0.27
C ALA A 76 -9.43 11.64 -0.08
N ARG A 77 -10.32 11.30 0.88
CA ARG A 77 -11.77 11.46 0.73
C ARG A 77 -12.17 12.91 0.46
N ASP A 78 -11.68 13.85 1.25
CA ASP A 78 -12.05 15.27 1.14
C ASP A 78 -11.57 15.88 -0.20
N HIS A 79 -10.48 15.36 -0.77
CA HIS A 79 -10.00 15.70 -2.11
C HIS A 79 -10.64 14.86 -3.24
N SER A 80 -11.55 13.93 -2.93
CA SER A 80 -12.17 13.00 -3.90
C SER A 80 -11.14 12.20 -4.71
N VAL A 81 -10.04 11.79 -4.07
CA VAL A 81 -9.00 10.94 -4.66
C VAL A 81 -8.87 9.62 -3.89
N GLY A 82 -8.22 8.63 -4.51
CA GLY A 82 -7.89 7.37 -3.86
C GLY A 82 -6.38 7.24 -3.66
N LEU A 83 -5.96 6.77 -2.49
CA LEU A 83 -4.58 6.31 -2.29
C LEU A 83 -4.50 4.81 -2.54
N VAL A 84 -3.58 4.39 -3.41
CA VAL A 84 -3.45 2.97 -3.79
C VAL A 84 -3.26 2.10 -2.53
N GLY A 85 -4.15 1.13 -2.33
CA GLY A 85 -4.13 0.18 -1.22
C GLY A 85 -4.65 0.69 0.12
N LEU A 86 -5.20 1.92 0.16
CA LEU A 86 -5.79 2.51 1.34
C LEU A 86 -7.27 2.82 1.08
N ASN A 87 -8.13 2.45 2.02
CA ASN A 87 -9.54 2.81 1.96
C ASN A 87 -9.75 4.24 2.48
N ASN A 88 -10.76 4.93 1.96
CA ASN A 88 -11.19 6.21 2.51
C ASN A 88 -11.62 6.05 3.97
N ALA A 89 -11.36 7.07 4.78
CA ALA A 89 -11.77 7.08 6.17
C ALA A 89 -13.31 7.28 6.28
N PRO A 90 -13.96 6.72 7.32
CA PRO A 90 -15.37 6.98 7.60
C PRO A 90 -15.67 8.47 7.76
N ASP A 91 -16.87 8.92 7.41
CA ASP A 91 -17.28 10.35 7.48
C ASP A 91 -17.14 10.95 8.89
N ALA A 92 -17.17 10.12 9.94
CA ALA A 92 -16.93 10.56 11.31
C ALA A 92 -15.49 11.07 11.55
N VAL A 93 -14.52 10.64 10.73
CA VAL A 93 -13.12 11.08 10.80
C VAL A 93 -12.97 12.35 9.98
N GLN A 94 -12.62 13.44 10.64
CA GLN A 94 -12.42 14.77 10.05
C GLN A 94 -10.93 15.10 9.96
N VAL A 95 -10.52 15.88 8.95
CA VAL A 95 -9.14 16.34 8.82
C VAL A 95 -8.85 17.40 9.92
N PRO A 96 -7.78 17.22 10.74
CA PRO A 96 -7.46 18.12 11.86
C PRO A 96 -6.86 19.45 11.39
N ASP A 97 -6.71 20.44 12.28
CA ASP A 97 -5.95 21.65 11.98
C ASP A 97 -4.45 21.34 11.81
N VAL A 98 -3.92 20.46 12.66
CA VAL A 98 -2.53 19.99 12.63
C VAL A 98 -2.49 18.46 12.57
N TRP A 99 -1.59 17.93 11.76
CA TRP A 99 -1.32 16.50 11.67
C TRP A 99 0.15 16.20 11.99
N LEU A 100 0.39 15.14 12.78
CA LEU A 100 1.69 14.54 13.01
C LEU A 100 1.64 13.06 12.57
N PRO A 101 1.79 12.75 11.27
CA PRO A 101 1.91 11.36 10.85
C PRO A 101 3.20 10.74 11.36
N ASP A 102 3.23 9.42 11.47
CA ASP A 102 4.44 8.61 11.67
C ASP A 102 5.55 8.88 10.62
N SER A 103 5.18 9.25 9.39
CA SER A 103 6.15 9.64 8.37
C SER A 103 5.65 10.65 7.32
N ALA A 104 6.55 11.50 6.83
CA ALA A 104 6.31 12.38 5.69
C ALA A 104 5.99 11.65 4.38
N THR A 105 6.26 10.34 4.29
CA THR A 105 5.86 9.51 3.14
C THR A 105 4.36 9.59 2.86
N TRP A 106 3.53 9.78 3.89
CA TRP A 106 2.09 10.03 3.72
C TRP A 106 1.80 11.34 2.98
N LEU A 107 2.50 12.42 3.36
CA LEU A 107 2.37 13.73 2.71
C LEU A 107 2.77 13.63 1.24
N GLN A 108 3.85 12.93 0.93
CA GLN A 108 4.34 12.73 -0.44
C GLN A 108 3.35 11.92 -1.30
N ARG A 109 2.75 10.87 -0.74
CA ARG A 109 1.70 10.08 -1.42
C ARG A 109 0.46 10.93 -1.69
N LEU A 110 -0.01 11.68 -0.70
CA LEU A 110 -1.15 12.59 -0.86
C LEU A 110 -0.87 13.66 -1.91
N GLN A 111 0.30 14.30 -1.90
CA GLN A 111 0.67 15.32 -2.90
C GLN A 111 0.74 14.81 -4.33
N THR A 112 0.93 13.50 -4.51
CA THR A 112 0.97 12.85 -5.83
C THR A 112 -0.44 12.68 -6.40
N GLU A 113 -1.42 12.34 -5.57
CA GLU A 113 -2.79 12.06 -6.02
C GLU A 113 -3.74 13.26 -5.83
N ALA A 114 -3.69 13.94 -4.68
CA ALA A 114 -4.52 15.08 -4.32
C ALA A 114 -3.89 16.39 -4.82
N ALA A 115 -4.21 16.77 -6.06
CA ALA A 115 -3.82 18.08 -6.58
C ALA A 115 -4.34 19.20 -5.65
N GLY A 116 -3.43 20.09 -5.22
CA GLY A 116 -3.75 21.19 -4.31
C GLY A 116 -3.62 20.87 -2.82
N PHE A 117 -3.33 19.63 -2.43
CA PHE A 117 -2.94 19.33 -1.05
C PHE A 117 -1.54 19.88 -0.75
N LEU A 118 -1.49 21.09 -0.20
CA LEU A 118 -0.26 21.83 0.10
C LEU A 118 -0.25 22.24 1.56
N PRO A 119 0.10 21.33 2.48
CA PRO A 119 0.27 21.70 3.88
C PRO A 119 1.26 22.85 4.02
N SER A 120 1.03 23.69 5.03
CA SER A 120 2.01 24.67 5.46
C SER A 120 2.85 24.09 6.60
N THR A 121 4.09 24.56 6.73
CA THR A 121 5.03 24.18 7.79
C THR A 121 5.22 22.67 7.91
N VAL A 122 6.21 22.08 7.23
CA VAL A 122 6.54 20.65 7.39
C VAL A 122 7.84 20.54 8.16
N THR A 123 7.79 20.11 9.41
CA THR A 123 8.96 20.06 10.28
C THR A 123 8.92 18.84 11.18
N SER A 124 9.87 17.93 11.03
CA SER A 124 10.07 16.80 11.93
C SER A 124 10.31 17.27 13.36
N VAL A 125 9.49 16.77 14.29
CA VAL A 125 9.63 17.07 15.73
C VAL A 125 10.19 15.89 16.52
N ALA A 126 10.20 14.69 15.93
CA ALA A 126 10.82 13.50 16.49
C ALA A 126 11.29 12.56 15.37
N GLN A 127 12.05 11.53 15.71
CA GLN A 127 12.28 10.41 14.81
C GLN A 127 12.35 9.08 15.57
N SER A 128 12.12 7.99 14.83
CA SER A 128 12.37 6.62 15.29
C SER A 128 13.03 5.81 14.17
N PRO A 129 14.28 5.34 14.35
CA PRO A 129 14.96 4.45 13.42
C PRO A 129 14.11 3.22 13.08
N LEU A 130 14.12 2.83 11.80
CA LEU A 130 13.59 1.54 11.38
C LEU A 130 14.61 0.46 11.73
N VAL A 131 14.23 -0.44 12.62
CA VAL A 131 15.07 -1.53 13.11
C VAL A 131 14.44 -2.87 12.77
N LEU A 132 15.23 -3.92 12.85
CA LEU A 132 14.74 -5.28 12.74
C LEU A 132 14.60 -5.86 14.16
N ALA A 133 13.36 -6.05 14.61
CA ALA A 133 13.08 -6.65 15.90
C ALA A 133 13.19 -8.17 15.84
N ALA A 134 13.86 -8.74 16.83
CA ALA A 134 13.99 -10.18 17.02
C ALA A 134 14.00 -10.50 18.53
N PRO A 135 13.48 -11.66 18.97
CA PRO A 135 13.69 -12.14 20.33
C PRO A 135 15.18 -12.16 20.69
N GLU A 136 15.56 -11.65 21.87
CA GLU A 136 16.98 -11.54 22.29
C GLU A 136 17.77 -12.86 22.07
N PRO A 137 17.29 -14.04 22.51
CA PRO A 137 18.02 -15.30 22.30
C PRO A 137 18.21 -15.67 20.83
N LEU A 138 17.29 -15.26 19.96
CA LEU A 138 17.36 -15.49 18.51
C LEU A 138 18.34 -14.52 17.86
N ALA A 139 18.28 -13.24 18.23
CA ALA A 139 19.19 -12.20 17.74
C ALA A 139 20.67 -12.55 18.04
N GLU A 140 20.94 -13.05 19.26
CA GLU A 140 22.27 -13.48 19.66
C GLU A 140 22.72 -14.73 18.87
N LYS A 141 21.91 -15.79 18.86
CA LYS A 141 22.31 -17.10 18.31
C LYS A 141 22.37 -17.13 16.78
N LYS A 142 21.42 -16.48 16.10
CA LYS A 142 21.29 -16.55 14.63
C LYS A 142 21.95 -15.37 13.93
N LEU A 143 21.99 -14.19 14.57
CA LEU A 143 22.48 -12.96 13.93
C LEU A 143 23.78 -12.42 14.56
N GLY A 144 24.23 -13.00 15.68
CA GLY A 144 25.43 -12.54 16.38
C GLY A 144 25.29 -11.12 16.97
N TRP A 145 24.07 -10.61 17.11
CA TRP A 145 23.78 -9.29 17.68
C TRP A 145 24.03 -9.30 19.19
N PRO A 146 24.58 -8.23 19.80
CA PRO A 146 25.02 -6.95 19.20
C PRO A 146 26.48 -6.93 18.74
N ASN A 147 27.20 -8.05 18.86
CA ASN A 147 28.64 -8.12 18.59
C ASN A 147 28.99 -8.11 17.10
N THR A 148 28.01 -8.41 16.24
CA THR A 148 28.16 -8.46 14.77
C THR A 148 27.27 -7.40 14.11
N ARG A 149 27.82 -6.69 13.13
CA ARG A 149 27.03 -5.80 12.27
C ARG A 149 26.17 -6.63 11.32
N VAL A 150 24.88 -6.32 11.27
CA VAL A 150 23.93 -7.05 10.41
C VAL A 150 23.66 -6.21 9.16
N GLY A 151 24.19 -6.68 8.03
CA GLY A 151 23.88 -6.13 6.70
C GLY A 151 22.76 -6.90 6.00
N TRP A 152 22.16 -6.29 4.99
CA TRP A 152 21.09 -6.89 4.18
C TRP A 152 21.47 -8.24 3.57
N ASN A 153 22.72 -8.41 3.11
CA ASN A 153 23.18 -9.67 2.52
C ASN A 153 23.23 -10.82 3.54
N ALA A 154 23.72 -10.54 4.75
CA ALA A 154 23.76 -11.52 5.83
C ALA A 154 22.34 -11.91 6.27
N LEU A 155 21.42 -10.94 6.31
CA LEU A 155 20.03 -11.20 6.60
C LEU A 155 19.37 -12.10 5.54
N MET A 156 19.60 -11.80 4.26
CA MET A 156 19.04 -12.58 3.13
C MET A 156 19.55 -14.02 3.07
N ALA A 157 20.76 -14.29 3.55
CA ALA A 157 21.33 -15.65 3.59
C ALA A 157 20.54 -16.57 4.54
N ASN A 158 20.03 -16.04 5.66
CA ASN A 158 19.27 -16.82 6.67
C ASN A 158 17.89 -17.29 6.16
N PHE A 159 17.37 -16.70 5.09
CA PHE A 159 16.13 -17.18 4.45
C PHE A 159 16.34 -18.45 3.60
N GLN A 160 17.59 -18.86 3.38
CA GLN A 160 17.92 -20.09 2.65
C GLN A 160 18.17 -21.28 3.59
N ASP A 161 18.04 -21.09 4.89
CA ASP A 161 18.20 -22.13 5.90
C ASP A 161 17.05 -23.15 5.85
N LYS A 162 17.34 -24.38 6.32
CA LYS A 162 16.35 -25.46 6.41
C LYS A 162 15.22 -25.18 7.41
N GLU A 163 15.44 -24.24 8.32
CA GLU A 163 14.47 -23.72 9.29
C GLU A 163 14.30 -22.22 9.02
N PRO A 164 13.46 -21.82 8.04
CA PRO A 164 13.31 -20.43 7.69
C PRO A 164 12.67 -19.64 8.83
N LEU A 165 13.16 -18.42 9.07
CA LEU A 165 12.60 -17.50 10.05
C LEU A 165 11.21 -17.04 9.61
N THR A 166 10.22 -17.09 10.51
CA THR A 166 8.91 -16.46 10.28
C THR A 166 9.07 -14.95 10.37
N VAL A 167 8.97 -14.25 9.24
CA VAL A 167 9.15 -12.80 9.17
C VAL A 167 7.82 -12.09 9.05
N GLY A 168 7.47 -11.33 10.09
CA GLY A 168 6.29 -10.46 10.10
C GLY A 168 6.59 -9.11 9.46
N ILE A 169 5.58 -8.47 8.87
CA ILE A 169 5.68 -7.11 8.35
C ILE A 169 4.36 -6.35 8.54
N MET A 170 4.45 -5.06 8.85
CA MET A 170 3.27 -4.19 8.76
C MET A 170 2.82 -4.06 7.31
N ASN A 171 1.51 -4.04 7.06
CA ASN A 171 0.96 -3.86 5.73
C ASN A 171 1.40 -2.48 5.17
N PRO A 172 2.26 -2.45 4.14
CA PRO A 172 2.87 -1.23 3.61
C PRO A 172 1.88 -0.22 3.01
N THR A 173 0.62 -0.61 2.82
CA THR A 173 -0.41 0.29 2.32
C THR A 173 -1.01 1.17 3.41
N VAL A 174 -0.94 0.74 4.68
CA VAL A 174 -1.58 1.37 5.84
C VAL A 174 -0.60 1.79 6.95
N ASP A 175 0.70 1.50 6.80
CA ASP A 175 1.72 1.75 7.82
C ASP A 175 3.09 2.10 7.23
N SER A 176 3.78 3.07 7.84
CA SER A 176 5.07 3.57 7.33
C SER A 176 6.27 2.69 7.63
N THR A 177 6.28 1.84 8.68
CA THR A 177 7.38 0.89 8.89
C THR A 177 7.36 -0.18 7.79
N GLY A 178 6.17 -0.66 7.43
CA GLY A 178 5.96 -1.57 6.30
C GLY A 178 6.45 -0.96 4.99
N LEU A 179 6.05 0.28 4.69
CA LEU A 179 6.49 0.99 3.47
C LEU A 179 8.01 1.25 3.46
N GLY A 180 8.57 1.73 4.56
CA GLY A 180 10.01 1.97 4.72
C GLY A 180 10.82 0.70 4.50
N SER A 181 10.33 -0.44 5.01
CA SER A 181 10.94 -1.75 4.82
C SER A 181 10.95 -2.17 3.36
N LEU A 182 9.82 -2.01 2.65
CA LEU A 182 9.75 -2.33 1.22
C LEU A 182 10.66 -1.46 0.37
N LEU A 183 10.81 -0.18 0.71
CA LEU A 183 11.72 0.72 0.04
C LEU A 183 13.17 0.28 0.26
N ALA A 184 13.53 -0.08 1.50
CA ALA A 184 14.86 -0.58 1.82
C ALA A 184 15.18 -1.88 1.07
N ILE A 185 14.24 -2.83 1.04
CA ILE A 185 14.36 -4.08 0.26
C ILE A 185 14.46 -3.79 -1.25
N SER A 186 13.66 -2.86 -1.76
CA SER A 186 13.66 -2.51 -3.18
C SER A 186 14.97 -1.83 -3.63
N LYS A 187 15.67 -1.15 -2.71
CA LYS A 187 16.99 -0.56 -2.96
C LYS A 187 18.12 -1.58 -2.83
N SER A 188 17.96 -2.59 -1.99
CA SER A 188 19.00 -3.61 -1.75
C SER A 188 19.00 -4.73 -2.77
N VAL A 189 17.84 -5.10 -3.32
CA VAL A 189 17.72 -6.11 -4.38
C VAL A 189 17.83 -5.42 -5.74
N GLY A 190 18.97 -5.57 -6.41
CA GLY A 190 19.22 -4.94 -7.73
C GLY A 190 18.15 -5.28 -8.78
N ASN A 191 17.82 -4.32 -9.64
CA ASN A 191 16.77 -4.47 -10.66
C ASN A 191 17.28 -5.02 -12.01
N GLU A 192 18.56 -5.38 -12.09
CA GLU A 192 19.26 -5.52 -13.39
C GLU A 192 19.19 -6.94 -14.00
N SER A 193 18.75 -7.96 -13.25
CA SER A 193 18.62 -9.33 -13.78
C SER A 193 17.26 -9.98 -13.50
N GLN A 194 16.84 -10.89 -14.39
CA GLN A 194 15.62 -11.69 -14.19
C GLN A 194 15.67 -12.52 -12.89
N ALA A 195 16.84 -13.01 -12.50
CA ALA A 195 17.03 -13.75 -11.26
C ALA A 195 16.76 -12.88 -10.03
N ALA A 196 17.23 -11.62 -10.04
CA ALA A 196 16.98 -10.67 -8.96
C ALA A 196 15.49 -10.29 -8.88
N ALA A 197 14.82 -10.09 -10.03
CA ALA A 197 13.38 -9.85 -10.07
C ALA A 197 12.56 -11.02 -9.50
N GLN A 198 12.95 -12.27 -9.80
CA GLN A 198 12.34 -13.46 -9.22
C GLN A 198 12.59 -13.56 -7.71
N ALA A 199 13.82 -13.31 -7.26
CA ALA A 199 14.16 -13.30 -5.83
C ALA A 199 13.35 -12.26 -5.06
N LYS A 200 13.22 -11.04 -5.61
CA LYS A 200 12.37 -9.97 -5.07
C LYS A 200 10.91 -10.44 -4.96
N THR A 201 10.37 -11.01 -6.02
CA THR A 201 8.97 -11.50 -6.04
C THR A 201 8.73 -12.57 -4.98
N ARG A 202 9.66 -13.53 -4.83
CA ARG A 202 9.59 -14.56 -3.77
C ARG A 202 9.66 -13.94 -2.37
N ALA A 203 10.60 -13.04 -2.13
CA ALA A 203 10.74 -12.36 -0.84
C ALA A 203 9.46 -11.58 -0.46
N LEU A 204 8.89 -10.83 -1.40
CA LEU A 204 7.65 -10.10 -1.17
C LEU A 204 6.45 -11.03 -0.95
N THR A 205 6.43 -12.19 -1.62
CA THR A 205 5.38 -13.20 -1.41
C THR A 205 5.46 -13.79 0.01
N LEU A 206 6.65 -14.16 0.47
CA LEU A 206 6.86 -14.67 1.84
C LEU A 206 6.49 -13.63 2.90
N LEU A 207 6.91 -12.38 2.72
CA LEU A 207 6.54 -11.27 3.62
C LEU A 207 5.02 -11.06 3.64
N ALA A 208 4.33 -11.27 2.53
CA ALA A 208 2.89 -11.11 2.45
C ALA A 208 2.07 -12.20 3.14
N GLU A 209 2.67 -13.37 3.37
CA GLU A 209 2.02 -14.45 4.13
C GLU A 209 1.83 -14.06 5.60
N ASN A 210 2.76 -13.28 6.15
CA ASN A 210 2.77 -12.81 7.53
C ASN A 210 2.67 -11.28 7.61
N LYS A 211 1.77 -10.69 6.80
CA LYS A 211 1.49 -9.24 6.86
C LYS A 211 0.40 -8.94 7.89
N PHE A 212 0.57 -7.84 8.62
CA PHE A 212 -0.33 -7.40 9.68
C PHE A 212 -0.95 -6.05 9.34
N ALA A 213 -2.24 -5.89 9.56
CA ALA A 213 -2.93 -4.61 9.38
C ALA A 213 -2.85 -3.73 10.63
N LEU A 214 -2.75 -4.35 11.80
CA LEU A 214 -2.68 -3.69 13.10
C LEU A 214 -1.32 -3.92 13.74
N ARG A 215 -0.72 -2.84 14.26
CA ARG A 215 0.60 -2.86 14.92
C ARG A 215 0.59 -3.79 16.14
N ASP A 216 -0.47 -3.74 16.94
CA ASP A 216 -0.63 -4.60 18.12
C ASP A 216 -0.65 -6.11 17.76
N GLU A 217 -1.21 -6.48 16.59
CA GLU A 217 -1.21 -7.88 16.13
C GLU A 217 0.21 -8.33 15.76
N LEU A 218 0.98 -7.50 15.06
CA LEU A 218 2.38 -7.80 14.76
C LEU A 218 3.20 -7.96 16.04
N MET A 219 3.05 -7.03 16.99
CA MET A 219 3.79 -7.07 18.25
C MET A 219 3.34 -8.23 19.16
N ALA A 220 2.06 -8.61 19.11
CA ALA A 220 1.53 -9.79 19.78
C ALA A 220 2.04 -11.10 19.19
N GLY A 221 2.39 -11.10 17.89
CA GLY A 221 2.92 -12.27 17.18
C GLY A 221 4.31 -12.71 17.62
N PHE A 222 5.09 -11.86 18.32
CA PHE A 222 6.37 -12.27 18.89
C PHE A 222 6.19 -13.29 20.03
N PRO A 223 7.14 -14.23 20.20
CA PRO A 223 7.06 -15.30 21.18
C PRO A 223 6.91 -14.76 22.61
N LYS A 224 5.99 -15.36 23.38
CA LYS A 224 5.71 -14.97 24.77
C LYS A 224 6.51 -15.78 25.78
N SER A 225 7.09 -16.90 25.37
CA SER A 225 8.00 -17.71 26.19
C SER A 225 9.23 -18.17 25.39
N PRO A 226 10.33 -18.56 26.06
CA PRO A 226 11.50 -19.12 25.38
C PRO A 226 11.21 -20.38 24.55
N ALA A 227 10.15 -21.13 24.87
CA ALA A 227 9.74 -22.33 24.14
C ALA A 227 9.10 -22.01 22.78
N ASP A 228 8.55 -20.80 22.62
CA ASP A 228 7.86 -20.37 21.39
C ASP A 228 8.85 -19.82 20.35
N ILE A 229 10.12 -19.63 20.72
CA ILE A 229 11.16 -19.09 19.84
C ILE A 229 11.46 -20.12 18.74
N GLY A 230 11.28 -19.69 17.49
CA GLY A 230 11.46 -20.55 16.31
C GLY A 230 10.24 -21.39 15.96
N SER A 231 9.12 -21.26 16.68
CA SER A 231 7.84 -21.84 16.27
C SER A 231 7.37 -21.21 14.95
N PRO A 232 6.80 -22.00 14.01
CA PRO A 232 6.24 -21.46 12.77
C PRO A 232 5.10 -20.47 13.01
N ASP A 233 4.40 -20.58 14.14
CA ASP A 233 3.27 -19.71 14.51
C ASP A 233 3.71 -18.39 15.19
N SER A 234 5.00 -18.24 15.49
CA SER A 234 5.56 -17.07 16.15
C SER A 234 6.38 -16.23 15.19
N VAL A 235 6.21 -14.91 15.23
CA VAL A 235 7.07 -13.96 14.53
C VAL A 235 8.48 -14.05 15.11
N SER A 236 9.41 -14.51 14.29
CA SER A 236 10.83 -14.60 14.64
C SER A 236 11.56 -13.28 14.40
N LEU A 237 11.05 -12.49 13.46
CA LEU A 237 11.72 -11.29 12.96
C LEU A 237 10.67 -10.33 12.37
N ALA A 238 10.76 -9.03 12.64
CA ALA A 238 9.94 -8.06 11.93
C ALA A 238 10.62 -6.68 11.86
N PRO A 239 10.55 -5.97 10.73
CA PRO A 239 10.97 -4.59 10.70
C PRO A 239 9.91 -3.71 11.37
N VAL A 240 10.34 -2.98 12.39
CA VAL A 240 9.49 -2.13 13.26
C VAL A 240 10.25 -0.86 13.61
N SER A 241 9.57 0.09 14.25
CA SER A 241 10.27 1.28 14.76
C SER A 241 11.10 0.94 16.01
N GLU A 242 12.17 1.68 16.28
CA GLU A 242 12.89 1.59 17.55
C GLU A 242 11.93 1.85 18.74
N GLN A 243 10.97 2.75 18.54
CA GLN A 243 9.95 3.09 19.52
C GLN A 243 9.09 1.87 19.87
N ASP A 244 8.71 1.04 18.89
CA ASP A 244 7.96 -0.20 19.11
C ASP A 244 8.74 -1.18 20.02
N VAL A 245 10.05 -1.31 19.81
CA VAL A 245 10.91 -2.18 20.63
C VAL A 245 11.05 -1.63 22.06
N VAL A 246 11.23 -0.32 22.19
CA VAL A 246 11.30 0.35 23.50
C VAL A 246 9.99 0.16 24.27
N ALA A 247 8.85 0.42 23.62
CA ALA A 247 7.52 0.26 24.20
C ALA A 247 7.24 -1.20 24.60
N TYR A 248 7.53 -2.16 23.72
CA TYR A 248 7.37 -3.59 24.01
C TYR A 248 8.20 -4.03 25.23
N ASN A 249 9.46 -3.62 25.29
CA ASN A 249 10.34 -3.99 26.40
C ASN A 249 9.98 -3.29 27.72
N ALA A 250 9.34 -2.12 27.67
CA ALA A 250 8.84 -1.41 28.85
C ALA A 250 7.74 -2.18 29.58
N GLU A 251 6.98 -3.01 28.87
CA GLU A 251 5.97 -3.93 29.45
C GLU A 251 6.59 -5.11 30.22
N ARG A 252 7.92 -5.25 30.22
CA ARG A 252 8.68 -6.32 30.88
C ARG A 252 8.22 -7.73 30.47
N PRO A 253 8.20 -8.03 29.15
CA PRO A 253 7.83 -9.35 28.65
C PRO A 253 8.84 -10.41 29.11
N ALA A 254 8.40 -11.67 29.18
CA ALA A 254 9.28 -12.79 29.53
C ALA A 254 10.38 -13.02 28.48
N VAL A 255 10.11 -12.68 27.21
CA VAL A 255 11.08 -12.64 26.13
C VAL A 255 11.13 -11.22 25.58
N LYS A 256 12.24 -10.53 25.81
CA LYS A 256 12.49 -9.18 25.28
C LYS A 256 12.88 -9.23 23.80
N LEU A 257 12.70 -8.10 23.12
CA LEU A 257 13.13 -7.90 21.75
C LEU A 257 14.43 -7.11 21.70
N SER A 258 15.37 -7.56 20.87
CA SER A 258 16.50 -6.77 20.40
C SER A 258 16.08 -5.88 19.23
N ALA A 259 16.57 -4.64 19.21
CA ALA A 259 16.52 -3.77 18.04
C ALA A 259 17.82 -3.93 17.24
N ILE A 260 17.76 -4.59 16.09
CA ILE A 260 18.92 -4.77 15.21
C ILE A 260 18.95 -3.63 14.19
N TYR A 261 20.01 -2.82 14.25
CA TYR A 261 20.22 -1.69 13.35
C TYR A 261 20.94 -2.16 12.09
N LEU A 262 20.26 -2.09 10.94
CA LEU A 262 20.79 -2.55 9.66
C LEU A 262 21.78 -1.54 9.07
N GLU A 263 22.78 -2.04 8.32
CA GLU A 263 23.71 -1.21 7.54
C GLU A 263 23.60 -1.53 6.03
N PRO A 264 23.38 -0.53 5.14
CA PRO A 264 23.03 0.87 5.48
C PRO A 264 21.64 0.96 6.15
N ALA A 265 21.51 1.93 7.05
CA ALA A 265 20.27 2.17 7.79
C ALA A 265 19.15 2.62 6.84
N PRO A 266 17.95 2.02 6.92
CA PRO A 266 16.78 2.56 6.25
C PRO A 266 16.42 3.97 6.76
N ALA A 267 15.60 4.69 6.00
CA ALA A 267 15.05 5.95 6.47
C ALA A 267 14.22 5.74 7.75
N PRO A 268 14.39 6.59 8.79
CA PRO A 268 13.60 6.50 10.01
C PRO A 268 12.16 7.00 9.76
N LEU A 269 11.27 6.68 10.70
CA LEU A 269 10.02 7.42 10.89
C LEU A 269 10.38 8.82 11.40
N ASP A 270 9.80 9.87 10.80
CA ASP A 270 10.28 11.25 10.94
C ASP A 270 9.26 12.24 11.52
N TYR A 271 8.08 11.75 11.92
CA TYR A 271 7.05 12.49 12.68
C TYR A 271 6.93 13.99 12.34
N PRO A 272 6.65 14.37 11.07
CA PRO A 272 6.57 15.77 10.70
C PRO A 272 5.33 16.42 11.31
N PHE A 273 5.53 17.52 12.04
CA PHE A 273 4.46 18.44 12.36
C PHE A 273 4.05 19.18 11.09
N THR A 274 2.76 19.17 10.79
CA THR A 274 2.22 19.87 9.62
C THR A 274 0.88 20.54 9.87
N VAL A 275 0.73 21.77 9.36
CA VAL A 275 -0.51 22.53 9.40
C VAL A 275 -1.30 22.28 8.12
N MET A 276 -2.53 21.80 8.27
CA MET A 276 -3.34 21.37 7.14
C MET A 276 -3.85 22.56 6.30
N PRO A 277 -4.03 22.40 4.96
CA PRO A 277 -4.34 23.51 4.05
C PRO A 277 -5.63 24.27 4.36
N GLN A 278 -6.60 23.64 5.03
CA GLN A 278 -7.87 24.27 5.40
C GLN A 278 -7.73 25.27 6.56
N VAL A 279 -6.58 25.29 7.25
CA VAL A 279 -6.29 26.29 8.29
C VAL A 279 -5.94 27.61 7.63
N VAL A 280 -6.96 28.44 7.41
CA VAL A 280 -6.83 29.82 6.91
C VAL A 280 -6.96 30.87 8.00
N ASP A 281 -7.36 30.46 9.20
CA ASP A 281 -7.51 31.34 10.37
C ASP A 281 -6.14 31.70 10.95
N SER A 282 -5.89 32.99 11.15
CA SER A 282 -4.60 33.48 11.64
C SER A 282 -4.33 33.10 13.09
N GLN A 283 -5.36 33.01 13.94
CA GLN A 283 -5.20 32.61 15.34
C GLN A 283 -4.84 31.13 15.45
N LYS A 284 -5.48 30.26 14.67
CA LYS A 284 -5.11 28.83 14.58
C LYS A 284 -3.71 28.65 14.01
N SER A 285 -3.33 29.44 13.00
CA SER A 285 -1.98 29.41 12.43
C SER A 285 -0.93 29.82 13.47
N ALA A 286 -1.20 30.88 14.26
CA ALA A 286 -0.33 31.30 15.36
C ALA A 286 -0.27 30.27 16.48
N ALA A 287 -1.41 29.66 16.86
CA ALA A 287 -1.50 28.59 17.84
C ALA A 287 -0.69 27.36 17.41
N ALA A 288 -0.78 26.96 16.14
CA ALA A 288 0.00 25.85 15.59
C ALA A 288 1.51 26.14 15.62
N LYS A 289 1.91 27.37 15.27
CA LYS A 289 3.30 27.81 15.38
C LYS A 289 3.79 27.76 16.83
N GLY A 290 3.01 28.26 17.78
CA GLY A 290 3.33 28.21 19.20
C GLY A 290 3.50 26.78 19.71
N LEU A 291 2.62 25.86 19.32
CA LEU A 291 2.75 24.44 19.67
C LEU A 291 4.03 23.82 19.06
N LEU A 292 4.34 24.11 17.80
CA LEU A 292 5.56 23.64 17.16
C LEU A 292 6.82 24.14 17.88
N GLU A 293 6.86 25.41 18.27
CA GLU A 293 7.98 25.99 19.04
C GLU A 293 8.19 25.24 20.37
N ARG A 294 7.11 24.82 21.04
CA ARG A 294 7.21 24.00 22.25
C ARG A 294 7.70 22.59 21.96
N LEU A 295 7.22 21.94 20.91
CA LEU A 295 7.69 20.61 20.51
C LEU A 295 9.17 20.59 20.13
N LEU A 296 9.70 21.70 19.59
CA LEU A 296 11.11 21.85 19.24
C LEU A 296 12.00 22.36 20.39
N ALA A 297 11.42 22.72 21.53
CA ALA A 297 12.17 23.20 22.68
C ALA A 297 13.06 22.09 23.28
N ALA A 298 14.16 22.49 23.91
CA ALA A 298 15.17 21.55 24.42
C ALA A 298 14.62 20.60 25.50
N ASP A 299 13.66 21.06 26.30
CA ASP A 299 12.99 20.26 27.34
C ASP A 299 12.06 19.18 26.76
N SER A 300 11.53 19.38 25.55
CA SER A 300 10.74 18.37 24.85
C SER A 300 11.53 17.12 24.50
N LYS A 301 12.87 17.18 24.47
CA LYS A 301 13.73 16.02 24.21
C LYS A 301 13.55 14.90 25.24
N ASP A 302 13.40 15.22 26.51
CA ASP A 302 13.16 14.22 27.56
C ASP A 302 11.72 13.71 27.55
N VAL A 303 10.76 14.53 27.10
CA VAL A 303 9.37 14.11 26.89
C VAL A 303 9.29 13.09 25.74
N LEU A 304 9.94 13.37 24.61
CA LEU A 304 10.08 12.43 23.49
C LEU A 304 10.78 11.14 23.93
N ALA A 305 11.87 11.26 24.70
CA ALA A 305 12.61 10.12 25.21
C ALA A 305 11.75 9.18 26.06
N SER A 306 10.85 9.75 26.88
CA SER A 306 9.89 8.99 27.69
C SER A 306 8.84 8.24 26.86
N ALA A 307 8.56 8.72 25.65
CA ALA A 307 7.73 8.02 24.66
C ALA A 307 8.49 7.01 23.80
N GLY A 308 9.81 6.83 24.03
CA GLY A 308 10.67 5.97 23.21
C GLY A 308 11.03 6.59 21.85
N LEU A 309 11.01 7.91 21.73
CA LEU A 309 11.34 8.65 20.52
C LEU A 309 12.66 9.43 20.67
N ARG A 310 13.36 9.61 19.55
CA ARG A 310 14.53 10.47 19.44
C ARG A 310 14.12 11.87 18.99
N SER A 311 14.96 12.86 19.28
CA SER A 311 14.86 14.19 18.70
C SER A 311 15.19 14.15 17.19
N PRO A 312 14.79 15.16 16.40
CA PRO A 312 15.04 15.21 14.95
C PRO A 312 16.52 15.09 14.56
N ASP A 313 17.43 15.54 15.42
CA ASP A 313 18.88 15.39 15.24
C ASP A 313 19.41 13.96 15.43
N GLY A 314 18.54 13.01 15.79
CA GLY A 314 18.83 11.59 15.99
C GLY A 314 19.36 11.25 17.38
N THR A 315 19.51 12.24 18.25
CA THR A 315 19.90 12.03 19.64
C THR A 315 18.66 11.84 20.53
N TYR A 316 18.83 11.28 21.73
CA TYR A 316 17.74 11.07 22.69
C TYR A 316 18.02 11.73 24.04
N GLY A 317 16.94 11.99 24.78
CA GLY A 317 16.97 12.51 26.15
C GLY A 317 17.38 11.46 27.19
N ALA A 318 17.59 11.90 28.42
CA ALA A 318 18.10 11.06 29.51
C ALA A 318 17.15 9.90 29.88
N SER A 319 15.84 10.10 29.68
CA SER A 319 14.81 9.10 30.01
C SER A 319 14.65 8.01 28.95
N PHE A 320 15.45 8.02 27.89
CA PHE A 320 15.35 7.06 26.79
C PHE A 320 15.93 5.71 27.19
N ALA A 321 15.10 4.67 27.21
CA ALA A 321 15.51 3.30 27.48
C ALA A 321 16.14 2.66 26.24
N ALA A 322 17.38 3.05 25.93
CA ALA A 322 18.09 2.61 24.73
C ALA A 322 18.19 1.07 24.64
N PRO A 323 17.70 0.45 23.55
CA PRO A 323 17.90 -0.98 23.31
C PRO A 323 19.38 -1.35 23.24
N MET A 324 19.69 -2.62 23.53
CA MET A 324 21.07 -3.12 23.42
C MET A 324 21.61 -2.94 21.99
N GLY A 325 22.77 -2.29 21.86
CA GLY A 325 23.40 -1.99 20.58
C GLY A 325 22.85 -0.74 19.87
N ALA A 326 21.96 0.03 20.52
CA ALA A 326 21.47 1.29 19.96
C ALA A 326 22.61 2.30 19.77
N PRO A 327 22.65 3.00 18.61
CA PRO A 327 23.63 4.05 18.40
C PRO A 327 23.31 5.26 19.28
N THR A 328 24.36 5.96 19.75
CA THR A 328 24.22 7.20 20.52
C THR A 328 23.44 8.27 19.77
N ALA A 329 23.58 8.31 18.44
CA ALA A 329 22.78 9.14 17.55
C ALA A 329 22.47 8.37 16.26
N SER A 330 21.24 8.46 15.78
CA SER A 330 20.89 8.10 14.40
C SER A 330 21.18 9.26 13.45
N PRO A 331 21.25 9.04 12.13
CA PRO A 331 21.29 10.14 11.18
C PRO A 331 20.14 11.12 11.41
N ALA A 332 20.43 12.41 11.41
CA ALA A 332 19.42 13.45 11.57
C ALA A 332 18.40 13.38 10.43
N VAL A 333 17.11 13.57 10.75
CA VAL A 333 16.08 13.79 9.75
C VAL A 333 16.18 15.24 9.29
N THR A 334 16.51 15.45 8.02
CA THR A 334 16.49 16.78 7.41
C THR A 334 15.09 17.08 6.87
N ALA A 335 14.75 18.37 6.73
CA ALA A 335 13.45 18.80 6.23
C ALA A 335 13.06 18.03 4.96
N THR A 336 11.94 17.31 5.03
CA THR A 336 11.50 16.38 4.02
C THR A 336 11.18 17.08 2.70
N SER A 337 11.41 16.40 1.57
CA SER A 337 11.20 16.93 0.21
C SER A 337 9.72 17.11 -0.17
N THR A 338 8.86 17.37 0.80
CA THR A 338 7.44 17.64 0.61
C THR A 338 7.28 19.06 0.09
N LYS A 339 6.35 19.27 -0.85
CA LYS A 339 6.03 20.61 -1.32
C LYS A 339 5.32 21.34 -0.18
N SER A 340 5.86 22.48 0.24
CA SER A 340 5.21 23.36 1.22
C SER A 340 4.73 24.62 0.51
N ALA A 341 3.60 25.17 0.97
CA ALA A 341 3.09 26.46 0.48
C ALA A 341 4.12 27.61 0.62
N ASN A 342 5.07 27.48 1.55
CA ASN A 342 6.11 28.49 1.82
C ASN A 342 7.42 28.27 1.02
N GLY A 343 7.45 27.35 0.06
CA GLY A 343 8.61 27.08 -0.80
C GLY A 343 9.66 26.19 -0.14
N GLY A 344 9.79 24.95 -0.64
CA GLY A 344 10.86 24.01 -0.26
C GLY A 344 11.51 23.39 -1.50
N THR A 345 12.84 23.36 -1.55
CA THR A 345 13.62 22.74 -2.63
C THR A 345 13.74 21.22 -2.41
N ALA A 346 13.35 20.44 -3.40
CA ALA A 346 13.48 18.99 -3.41
C ALA A 346 14.95 18.57 -3.56
N ALA A 347 15.58 18.17 -2.45
CA ALA A 347 16.85 17.47 -2.49
C ALA A 347 16.75 16.20 -1.64
N GLY A 348 16.70 15.04 -2.30
CA GLY A 348 17.12 13.76 -1.71
C GLY A 348 16.06 12.79 -1.18
N ALA A 349 14.77 13.11 -1.11
CA ALA A 349 13.75 12.12 -0.77
C ALA A 349 13.12 11.48 -2.02
N GLU A 350 12.67 10.23 -1.88
CA GLU A 350 11.96 9.50 -2.92
C GLU A 350 10.77 10.34 -3.42
N SER A 351 10.64 10.49 -4.74
CA SER A 351 9.47 11.17 -5.29
C SER A 351 8.19 10.41 -4.88
N GLY A 352 7.09 11.11 -4.62
CA GLY A 352 5.82 10.46 -4.25
C GLY A 352 5.35 9.42 -5.29
N ALA A 353 5.73 9.60 -6.57
CA ALA A 353 5.53 8.61 -7.62
C ALA A 353 6.30 7.30 -7.38
N ALA A 354 7.56 7.37 -6.93
CA ALA A 354 8.35 6.19 -6.58
C ALA A 354 7.75 5.42 -5.39
N LEU A 355 7.23 6.15 -4.38
CA LEU A 355 6.49 5.54 -3.27
C LEU A 355 5.23 4.82 -3.76
N SER A 356 4.42 5.47 -4.59
CA SER A 356 3.23 4.88 -5.19
C SER A 356 3.56 3.65 -6.04
N ALA A 357 4.69 3.64 -6.76
CA ALA A 357 5.15 2.49 -7.54
C ALA A 357 5.57 1.30 -6.68
N VAL A 358 6.24 1.53 -5.55
CA VAL A 358 6.61 0.46 -4.60
C VAL A 358 5.36 -0.13 -3.94
N VAL A 359 4.43 0.71 -3.49
CA VAL A 359 3.14 0.26 -2.94
C VAL A 359 2.32 -0.49 -3.99
N GLY A 360 2.26 0.04 -5.21
CA GLY A 360 1.58 -0.59 -6.35
C GLY A 360 2.18 -1.96 -6.68
N SER A 361 3.50 -2.09 -6.67
CA SER A 361 4.20 -3.36 -6.90
C SER A 361 3.87 -4.38 -5.80
N TRP A 362 3.89 -3.95 -4.53
CA TRP A 362 3.50 -4.80 -3.41
C TRP A 362 2.08 -5.32 -3.55
N ILE A 363 1.10 -4.46 -3.81
CA ILE A 363 -0.31 -4.88 -3.92
C ILE A 363 -0.47 -5.82 -5.12
N ALA A 364 0.18 -5.52 -6.25
CA ALA A 364 0.16 -6.37 -7.43
C ALA A 364 0.73 -7.77 -7.20
N ILE A 365 1.71 -7.92 -6.31
CA ILE A 365 2.30 -9.23 -5.97
C ILE A 365 1.46 -9.94 -4.90
N THR A 366 0.98 -9.20 -3.90
CA THR A 366 0.53 -9.78 -2.62
C THR A 366 -0.98 -9.81 -2.42
N THR A 367 -1.73 -9.11 -3.26
CA THR A 367 -3.20 -9.07 -3.17
C THR A 367 -3.79 -10.15 -4.09
N PRO A 368 -4.59 -11.09 -3.54
CA PRO A 368 -5.30 -12.05 -4.35
C PRO A 368 -6.21 -11.35 -5.37
N GLY A 369 -6.19 -11.82 -6.61
CA GLY A 369 -7.04 -11.26 -7.66
C GLY A 369 -8.47 -11.79 -7.60
N ARG A 370 -9.41 -10.96 -8.06
CA ARG A 370 -10.74 -11.36 -8.52
C ARG A 370 -10.80 -11.09 -10.02
N ALA A 371 -10.60 -12.12 -10.84
CA ALA A 371 -10.49 -11.99 -12.27
C ALA A 371 -11.66 -12.65 -13.00
N LEU A 372 -12.20 -11.96 -14.00
CA LEU A 372 -12.95 -12.59 -15.07
C LEU A 372 -12.03 -12.76 -16.27
N THR A 373 -11.72 -14.00 -16.63
CA THR A 373 -10.92 -14.29 -17.81
C THR A 373 -11.84 -14.55 -18.99
N VAL A 374 -11.61 -13.85 -20.09
CA VAL A 374 -12.48 -13.84 -21.27
C VAL A 374 -11.67 -14.28 -22.47
N PHE A 375 -12.07 -15.37 -23.11
CA PHE A 375 -11.32 -16.00 -24.20
C PHE A 375 -12.06 -15.89 -25.53
N ASP A 376 -11.37 -15.37 -26.54
CA ASP A 376 -11.84 -15.34 -27.91
C ASP A 376 -11.86 -16.77 -28.48
N THR A 377 -13.04 -17.17 -28.96
CA THR A 377 -13.30 -18.44 -29.65
C THR A 377 -13.84 -18.22 -31.05
N SER A 378 -13.57 -17.06 -31.67
CA SER A 378 -13.91 -16.79 -33.08
C SER A 378 -13.07 -17.59 -34.07
N GLY A 379 -13.52 -17.64 -35.33
CA GLY A 379 -12.86 -18.43 -36.37
C GLY A 379 -11.43 -17.98 -36.66
N SER A 380 -11.09 -16.71 -36.43
CA SER A 380 -9.73 -16.19 -36.59
C SER A 380 -8.74 -16.81 -35.60
N MET A 381 -9.21 -17.37 -34.49
CA MET A 381 -8.39 -18.09 -33.52
C MET A 381 -7.88 -19.45 -34.02
N LEU A 382 -8.37 -19.92 -35.18
CA LEU A 382 -7.84 -21.09 -35.90
C LEU A 382 -6.60 -20.75 -36.74
N LYS A 383 -6.27 -19.47 -36.94
CA LYS A 383 -5.08 -19.09 -37.69
C LYS A 383 -3.80 -19.61 -37.00
N PRO A 384 -2.82 -20.11 -37.78
CA PRO A 384 -1.56 -20.56 -37.21
C PRO A 384 -0.72 -19.38 -36.74
N VAL A 385 0.09 -19.61 -35.71
CA VAL A 385 1.11 -18.68 -35.24
C VAL A 385 2.48 -19.23 -35.66
N PRO A 386 3.18 -18.63 -36.66
CA PRO A 386 4.42 -19.18 -37.19
C PRO A 386 5.53 -19.37 -36.15
N THR A 387 5.60 -18.46 -35.18
CA THR A 387 6.54 -18.51 -34.04
C THR A 387 6.20 -19.59 -33.01
N ALA A 388 5.08 -20.32 -33.18
CA ALA A 388 4.52 -21.30 -32.24
C ALA A 388 4.59 -22.75 -32.74
N ASN A 389 5.54 -23.09 -33.62
CA ASN A 389 5.50 -24.35 -34.37
C ASN A 389 4.19 -24.53 -35.15
N ASN A 390 3.62 -23.44 -35.68
CA ASN A 390 2.32 -23.39 -36.36
C ASN A 390 1.12 -23.86 -35.52
N ALA A 391 1.21 -23.85 -34.18
CA ALA A 391 0.04 -23.99 -33.33
C ALA A 391 -0.98 -22.88 -33.63
N THR A 392 -2.27 -23.19 -33.52
CA THR A 392 -3.34 -22.20 -33.67
C THR A 392 -3.30 -21.17 -32.54
N ARG A 393 -3.80 -19.95 -32.78
CA ARG A 393 -3.93 -18.92 -31.72
C ARG A 393 -4.72 -19.44 -30.52
N ALA A 394 -5.75 -20.27 -30.75
CA ALA A 394 -6.52 -20.93 -29.71
C ALA A 394 -5.66 -21.89 -28.86
N GLN A 395 -4.86 -22.76 -29.49
CA GLN A 395 -3.96 -23.67 -28.77
C GLN A 395 -2.91 -22.91 -27.94
N VAL A 396 -2.35 -21.83 -28.49
CA VAL A 396 -1.44 -20.93 -27.76
C VAL A 396 -2.13 -20.32 -26.54
N THR A 397 -3.37 -19.86 -26.72
CA THR A 397 -4.18 -19.25 -25.66
C THR A 397 -4.53 -20.25 -24.57
N GLN A 398 -4.92 -21.47 -24.93
CA GLN A 398 -5.21 -22.54 -23.97
C GLN A 398 -3.97 -22.93 -23.16
N ALA A 399 -2.80 -23.06 -23.81
CA ALA A 399 -1.54 -23.32 -23.12
C ALA A 399 -1.18 -22.19 -22.15
N ALA A 400 -1.35 -20.94 -22.57
CA ALA A 400 -1.17 -19.77 -21.72
C ALA A 400 -2.13 -19.76 -20.52
N ALA A 401 -3.41 -20.09 -20.74
CA ALA A 401 -4.41 -20.16 -19.69
C ALA A 401 -4.07 -21.23 -18.64
N ARG A 402 -3.59 -22.40 -19.05
CA ARG A 402 -3.15 -23.47 -18.13
C ARG A 402 -1.96 -23.02 -17.28
N THR A 403 -0.93 -22.47 -17.93
CA THR A 403 0.24 -21.94 -17.24
C THR A 403 -0.15 -20.83 -16.26
N GLY A 404 -0.99 -19.89 -16.71
CA GLY A 404 -1.46 -18.77 -15.90
C GLY A 404 -2.27 -19.20 -14.68
N LEU A 405 -3.18 -20.18 -14.84
CA LEU A 405 -3.95 -20.73 -13.74
C LEU A 405 -3.06 -21.37 -12.67
N GLY A 406 -1.95 -22.02 -13.08
CA GLY A 406 -0.96 -22.58 -12.16
C GLY A 406 -0.21 -21.55 -11.31
N LEU A 407 -0.15 -20.29 -11.74
CA LEU A 407 0.49 -19.20 -10.99
C LEU A 407 -0.41 -18.56 -9.93
N PHE A 408 -1.72 -18.77 -10.01
CA PHE A 408 -2.66 -18.19 -9.05
C PHE A 408 -2.71 -19.03 -7.76
N SER A 409 -2.62 -18.37 -6.61
CA SER A 409 -2.82 -19.03 -5.32
C SER A 409 -4.30 -19.34 -5.06
N GLU A 410 -4.59 -20.23 -4.11
CA GLU A 410 -5.98 -20.62 -3.78
C GLU A 410 -6.87 -19.47 -3.31
N LYS A 411 -6.27 -18.36 -2.85
CA LYS A 411 -6.97 -17.15 -2.40
C LYS A 411 -7.58 -16.34 -3.57
N TRP A 412 -7.19 -16.63 -4.81
CA TRP A 412 -7.75 -15.98 -5.99
C TRP A 412 -9.19 -16.40 -6.25
N SER A 413 -9.97 -15.50 -6.83
CA SER A 413 -11.28 -15.83 -7.39
C SER A 413 -11.23 -15.63 -8.89
N VAL A 414 -11.56 -16.66 -9.65
CA VAL A 414 -11.46 -16.64 -11.11
C VAL A 414 -12.74 -17.18 -11.72
N GLY A 415 -13.27 -16.46 -12.70
CA GLY A 415 -14.33 -16.92 -13.60
C GLY A 415 -13.82 -16.98 -15.03
N VAL A 416 -14.52 -17.73 -15.88
CA VAL A 416 -14.16 -17.94 -17.29
C VAL A 416 -15.38 -17.70 -18.16
N TRP A 417 -15.22 -16.78 -19.11
CA TRP A 417 -16.12 -16.60 -20.24
C TRP A 417 -15.39 -16.96 -21.53
N ARG A 418 -16.15 -17.41 -22.51
CA ARG A 418 -15.71 -17.44 -23.91
C ARG A 418 -16.59 -16.50 -24.74
N PHE A 419 -16.07 -16.05 -25.87
CA PHE A 419 -16.79 -15.12 -26.72
C PHE A 419 -16.50 -15.33 -28.22
N SER A 420 -17.57 -15.22 -29.00
CA SER A 420 -17.66 -15.24 -30.46
C SER A 420 -19.06 -14.73 -30.82
N THR A 421 -19.41 -14.59 -32.09
CA THR A 421 -20.81 -14.29 -32.44
C THR A 421 -21.73 -15.45 -32.06
N GLU A 422 -22.90 -15.14 -31.50
CA GLU A 422 -23.99 -16.10 -31.22
C GLU A 422 -23.63 -17.23 -30.23
N GLU A 423 -22.82 -16.93 -29.21
CA GLU A 423 -22.41 -17.90 -28.18
C GLU A 423 -23.54 -18.35 -27.23
N ASP A 424 -24.51 -17.46 -26.98
CA ASP A 424 -25.70 -17.74 -26.17
C ASP A 424 -26.92 -17.02 -26.76
N GLY A 425 -27.49 -17.62 -27.81
CA GLY A 425 -28.53 -16.99 -28.62
C GLY A 425 -27.98 -15.76 -29.35
N ALA A 426 -28.53 -14.58 -29.06
CA ALA A 426 -28.06 -13.33 -29.67
C ALA A 426 -26.82 -12.72 -28.96
N LEU A 427 -26.40 -13.27 -27.81
CA LEU A 427 -25.27 -12.73 -27.07
C LEU A 427 -23.94 -13.22 -27.64
N PRO A 428 -22.93 -12.33 -27.74
CA PRO A 428 -21.63 -12.71 -28.28
C PRO A 428 -20.70 -13.36 -27.24
N TYR A 429 -21.21 -13.79 -26.09
CA TYR A 429 -20.41 -14.40 -25.03
C TYR A 429 -21.21 -15.41 -24.23
N LYS A 430 -20.50 -16.33 -23.57
CA LYS A 430 -21.08 -17.34 -22.68
C LYS A 430 -20.22 -17.53 -21.43
N SER A 431 -20.88 -17.56 -20.27
CA SER A 431 -20.23 -17.91 -18.99
C SER A 431 -20.00 -19.43 -18.93
N LEU A 432 -18.75 -19.85 -18.74
CA LEU A 432 -18.39 -21.25 -18.53
C LEU A 432 -18.25 -21.56 -17.04
N VAL A 433 -17.61 -20.65 -16.31
CA VAL A 433 -17.39 -20.75 -14.88
C VAL A 433 -17.61 -19.38 -14.24
N ASP A 434 -18.50 -19.33 -13.25
CA ASP A 434 -18.69 -18.10 -12.47
C ASP A 434 -17.45 -17.76 -11.63
N ILE A 435 -17.28 -16.48 -11.31
CA ILE A 435 -16.15 -16.02 -10.49
C ILE A 435 -16.25 -16.61 -9.08
N SER A 436 -15.42 -17.61 -8.80
CA SER A 436 -15.40 -18.29 -7.50
C SER A 436 -13.96 -18.56 -7.01
N SER A 437 -13.82 -18.84 -5.71
CA SER A 437 -12.52 -19.13 -5.08
C SER A 437 -11.83 -20.35 -5.71
N LEU A 438 -10.55 -20.20 -6.07
CA LEU A 438 -9.74 -21.27 -6.64
C LEU A 438 -9.57 -22.46 -5.69
N SER A 439 -9.65 -22.24 -4.38
CA SER A 439 -9.67 -23.31 -3.38
C SER A 439 -10.65 -24.44 -3.70
N ASN A 440 -11.80 -24.12 -4.32
CA ASN A 440 -12.85 -25.09 -4.64
C ASN A 440 -13.15 -25.20 -6.14
N SER A 441 -12.74 -24.23 -6.96
CA SER A 441 -13.11 -24.17 -8.38
C SER A 441 -11.97 -24.45 -9.36
N ARG A 442 -10.73 -24.67 -8.88
CA ARG A 442 -9.58 -24.91 -9.75
C ARG A 442 -9.79 -26.07 -10.74
N PRO A 443 -10.26 -27.27 -10.34
CA PRO A 443 -10.49 -28.36 -11.30
C PRO A 443 -11.53 -28.02 -12.37
N LYS A 444 -12.56 -27.23 -12.01
CA LYS A 444 -13.60 -26.78 -12.97
C LYS A 444 -13.01 -25.79 -13.98
N LEU A 445 -12.15 -24.90 -13.54
CA LEU A 445 -11.46 -23.95 -14.41
C LEU A 445 -10.49 -24.66 -15.36
N GLU A 446 -9.73 -25.62 -14.86
CA GLU A 446 -8.84 -26.45 -15.68
C GLU A 446 -9.60 -27.21 -16.78
N ALA A 447 -10.77 -27.76 -16.45
CA ALA A 447 -11.65 -28.40 -17.41
C ALA A 447 -12.17 -27.40 -18.46
N SER A 448 -12.61 -26.20 -18.03
CA SER A 448 -13.17 -25.18 -18.93
C SER A 448 -12.19 -24.69 -20.01
N ILE A 449 -10.87 -24.77 -19.75
CA ILE A 449 -9.85 -24.41 -20.75
C ILE A 449 -9.89 -25.37 -21.95
N GLY A 450 -10.24 -26.65 -21.73
CA GLY A 450 -10.45 -27.61 -22.81
C GLY A 450 -11.65 -27.29 -23.70
N ASP A 451 -12.64 -26.58 -23.15
CA ASP A 451 -13.89 -26.22 -23.85
C ASP A 451 -13.78 -24.94 -24.70
N LEU A 452 -12.60 -24.32 -24.74
CA LEU A 452 -12.28 -23.14 -25.55
C LEU A 452 -12.01 -23.51 -27.01
N THR A 453 -12.98 -24.19 -27.64
CA THR A 453 -12.91 -24.60 -29.04
C THR A 453 -13.40 -23.46 -29.93
N PRO A 454 -12.59 -22.99 -30.90
CA PRO A 454 -13.03 -21.94 -31.81
C PRO A 454 -14.20 -22.36 -32.71
N ASN A 455 -15.16 -21.46 -32.90
CA ASN A 455 -16.18 -21.57 -33.91
C ASN A 455 -15.63 -21.08 -35.26
N LYS A 456 -15.41 -22.00 -36.20
CA LYS A 456 -14.85 -21.69 -37.53
C LYS A 456 -15.65 -20.63 -38.30
N ASP A 457 -16.96 -20.55 -38.09
CA ASP A 457 -17.86 -19.64 -38.79
C ASP A 457 -18.24 -18.43 -37.92
N GLY A 458 -17.74 -18.39 -36.68
CA GLY A 458 -18.03 -17.34 -35.71
C GLY A 458 -17.15 -16.11 -35.89
N GLY A 459 -17.75 -14.93 -35.86
CA GLY A 459 -17.04 -13.65 -35.80
C GLY A 459 -16.62 -13.28 -34.38
N THR A 460 -16.12 -12.05 -34.24
CA THR A 460 -15.53 -11.51 -33.01
C THR A 460 -16.39 -10.38 -32.44
N GLY A 461 -17.14 -10.66 -31.38
CA GLY A 461 -17.98 -9.68 -30.66
C GLY A 461 -17.24 -9.00 -29.50
N LEU A 462 -16.09 -8.39 -29.78
CA LEU A 462 -15.15 -7.86 -28.79
C LEU A 462 -15.79 -6.76 -27.92
N TYR A 463 -16.46 -5.78 -28.54
CA TYR A 463 -16.94 -4.59 -27.82
C TYR A 463 -18.06 -4.89 -26.84
N ASP A 464 -19.11 -5.59 -27.31
CA ASP A 464 -20.24 -6.00 -26.49
C ASP A 464 -19.80 -6.89 -25.33
N THR A 465 -18.91 -7.84 -25.61
CA THR A 465 -18.36 -8.74 -24.60
C THR A 465 -17.55 -8.00 -23.55
N LEU A 466 -16.65 -7.10 -23.96
CA LEU A 466 -15.82 -6.36 -23.00
C LEU A 466 -16.67 -5.45 -22.11
N LEU A 467 -17.69 -4.80 -22.68
CA LEU A 467 -18.62 -3.97 -21.91
C LEU A 467 -19.42 -4.82 -20.91
N ALA A 468 -19.89 -6.00 -21.31
CA ALA A 468 -20.61 -6.92 -20.44
C ALA A 468 -19.72 -7.50 -19.33
N ALA A 469 -18.48 -7.88 -19.67
CA ALA A 469 -17.49 -8.39 -18.73
C ALA A 469 -17.13 -7.34 -17.66
N HIS A 470 -16.88 -6.10 -18.09
CA HIS A 470 -16.64 -4.98 -17.18
C HIS A 470 -17.80 -4.80 -16.19
N LYS A 471 -19.04 -4.75 -16.71
CA LYS A 471 -20.25 -4.62 -15.88
C LYS A 471 -20.43 -5.81 -14.91
N HIS A 472 -20.14 -7.03 -15.36
CA HIS A 472 -20.22 -8.22 -14.51
C HIS A 472 -19.22 -8.18 -13.36
N VAL A 473 -17.96 -7.81 -13.63
CA VAL A 473 -16.93 -7.65 -12.60
C VAL A 473 -17.32 -6.54 -11.63
N LEU A 474 -17.79 -5.40 -12.14
CA LEU A 474 -18.23 -4.25 -11.34
C LEU A 474 -19.38 -4.61 -10.38
N LYS A 475 -20.35 -5.43 -10.82
CA LYS A 475 -21.49 -5.87 -9.98
C LYS A 475 -21.04 -6.65 -8.73
N GLY A 476 -19.99 -7.44 -8.85
CA GLY A 476 -19.42 -8.22 -7.74
C GLY A 476 -18.11 -7.63 -7.19
N TRP A 477 -17.87 -6.33 -7.39
CA TRP A 477 -16.63 -5.68 -6.97
C TRP A 477 -16.44 -5.75 -5.46
N THR A 478 -15.20 -6.03 -5.03
CA THR A 478 -14.83 -6.05 -3.61
C THR A 478 -13.54 -5.28 -3.39
N SER A 479 -13.47 -4.45 -2.34
CA SER A 479 -12.26 -3.68 -1.99
C SER A 479 -11.09 -4.56 -1.52
N SER A 480 -11.38 -5.79 -1.06
CA SER A 480 -10.37 -6.73 -0.55
C SER A 480 -9.60 -7.50 -1.64
N LYS A 481 -9.96 -7.34 -2.91
CA LYS A 481 -9.31 -8.03 -4.05
C LYS A 481 -9.11 -7.06 -5.20
N ILE A 482 -8.07 -7.30 -6.01
CA ILE A 482 -7.91 -6.57 -7.26
C ILE A 482 -8.94 -7.13 -8.27
N ASN A 483 -9.91 -6.30 -8.65
CA ASN A 483 -10.96 -6.66 -9.62
C ASN A 483 -10.44 -6.47 -11.04
N SER A 484 -10.51 -7.51 -11.88
CA SER A 484 -9.93 -7.46 -13.22
C SER A 484 -10.75 -8.20 -14.27
N VAL A 485 -10.72 -7.69 -15.50
CA VAL A 485 -11.08 -8.42 -16.72
C VAL A 485 -9.79 -8.70 -17.48
N ILE A 486 -9.52 -9.97 -17.77
CA ILE A 486 -8.37 -10.40 -18.59
C ILE A 486 -8.94 -10.97 -19.87
N LEU A 487 -8.77 -10.26 -20.99
CA LEU A 487 -9.34 -10.64 -22.28
C LEU A 487 -8.24 -11.07 -23.24
N PHE A 488 -8.37 -12.27 -23.80
CA PHE A 488 -7.49 -12.82 -24.81
C PHE A 488 -8.19 -12.75 -26.17
N THR A 489 -7.56 -12.15 -27.17
CA THR A 489 -8.13 -11.95 -28.51
C THR A 489 -7.03 -11.77 -29.55
N ASP A 490 -7.37 -11.78 -30.83
CA ASP A 490 -6.53 -11.22 -31.89
C ASP A 490 -6.90 -9.76 -32.24
N GLY A 491 -7.94 -9.21 -31.62
CA GLY A 491 -8.15 -7.77 -31.44
C GLY A 491 -9.01 -7.08 -32.49
N GLU A 492 -9.51 -7.78 -33.50
CA GLU A 492 -10.40 -7.21 -34.52
C GLU A 492 -11.88 -7.48 -34.19
N ASN A 493 -12.70 -6.44 -34.02
CA ASN A 493 -14.14 -6.63 -33.87
C ASN A 493 -14.84 -6.81 -35.23
N SER A 494 -15.47 -7.96 -35.45
CA SER A 494 -16.16 -8.32 -36.70
C SER A 494 -17.66 -8.61 -36.52
N PHE A 495 -18.23 -8.28 -35.35
CA PHE A 495 -19.65 -8.47 -35.07
C PHE A 495 -20.53 -7.34 -35.64
N LEU A 496 -21.15 -7.58 -36.80
CA LEU A 496 -21.98 -6.60 -37.52
C LEU A 496 -23.27 -6.19 -36.78
N GLY A 497 -23.81 -7.06 -35.93
CA GLY A 497 -25.02 -6.79 -35.13
C GLY A 497 -24.75 -6.11 -33.78
N GLY A 498 -23.49 -5.82 -33.47
CA GLY A 498 -23.04 -5.31 -32.18
C GLY A 498 -22.76 -3.81 -32.16
N LEU A 499 -22.10 -3.37 -31.10
CA LEU A 499 -21.67 -1.99 -30.94
C LEU A 499 -20.63 -1.62 -32.01
N THR A 500 -20.73 -0.40 -32.53
CA THR A 500 -19.61 0.20 -33.27
C THR A 500 -18.54 0.68 -32.29
N ARG A 501 -17.30 0.88 -32.78
CA ARG A 501 -16.19 1.38 -31.95
C ARG A 501 -16.52 2.70 -31.23
N PRO A 502 -17.08 3.75 -31.88
CA PRO A 502 -17.43 4.99 -31.19
C PRO A 502 -18.49 4.79 -30.09
N GLU A 503 -19.51 3.98 -30.36
CA GLU A 503 -20.57 3.69 -29.39
C GLU A 503 -20.03 2.92 -28.18
N PHE A 504 -19.16 1.93 -28.42
CA PHE A 504 -18.47 1.21 -27.36
C PHE A 504 -17.64 2.15 -26.49
N LEU A 505 -16.76 2.96 -27.09
CA LEU A 505 -15.87 3.84 -26.32
C LEU A 505 -16.67 4.84 -25.47
N ALA A 506 -17.78 5.36 -26.00
CA ALA A 506 -18.67 6.25 -25.26
C ALA A 506 -19.37 5.53 -24.08
N LYS A 507 -19.93 4.34 -24.31
CA LYS A 507 -20.58 3.54 -23.26
C LYS A 507 -19.58 3.08 -22.20
N PHE A 508 -18.40 2.65 -22.63
CA PHE A 508 -17.33 2.19 -21.76
C PHE A 508 -16.87 3.32 -20.83
N LYS A 509 -16.61 4.51 -21.38
CA LYS A 509 -16.26 5.71 -20.59
C LYS A 509 -17.31 6.03 -19.52
N ASN A 510 -18.60 5.91 -19.85
CA ASN A 510 -19.70 6.19 -18.92
C ASN A 510 -19.86 5.12 -17.82
N GLN A 511 -19.25 3.94 -17.95
CA GLN A 511 -19.28 2.89 -16.92
C GLN A 511 -18.10 2.94 -15.97
N LEU A 512 -17.09 3.78 -16.24
CA LEU A 512 -15.92 3.92 -15.37
C LEU A 512 -16.33 4.55 -14.04
N ASP A 513 -15.96 3.89 -12.95
CA ASP A 513 -16.20 4.36 -11.58
C ASP A 513 -14.85 4.52 -10.87
N ALA A 514 -14.47 5.77 -10.59
CA ALA A 514 -13.21 6.10 -9.93
C ALA A 514 -13.12 5.55 -8.50
N THR A 515 -14.27 5.27 -7.85
CA THR A 515 -14.34 4.70 -6.51
C THR A 515 -14.31 3.16 -6.51
N LYS A 516 -14.64 2.54 -7.65
CA LYS A 516 -14.63 1.08 -7.84
C LYS A 516 -13.86 0.70 -9.11
N PRO A 517 -12.53 0.95 -9.14
CA PRO A 517 -11.74 0.69 -10.33
C PRO A 517 -11.75 -0.80 -10.68
N VAL A 518 -11.91 -1.09 -11.98
CA VAL A 518 -11.77 -2.42 -12.57
C VAL A 518 -10.62 -2.39 -13.57
N ARG A 519 -9.60 -3.22 -13.35
CA ARG A 519 -8.46 -3.30 -14.26
C ARG A 519 -8.83 -4.12 -15.49
N ILE A 520 -8.57 -3.61 -16.68
CA ILE A 520 -8.74 -4.33 -17.93
C ILE A 520 -7.38 -4.65 -18.52
N ILE A 521 -7.14 -5.94 -18.78
CA ILE A 521 -5.91 -6.45 -19.37
C ILE A 521 -6.29 -7.07 -20.70
N LEU A 522 -5.86 -6.45 -21.79
CA LEU A 522 -6.09 -6.92 -23.15
C LEU A 522 -4.82 -7.62 -23.65
N ILE A 523 -4.93 -8.91 -23.96
CA ILE A 523 -3.84 -9.75 -24.45
C ILE A 523 -4.12 -10.10 -25.91
N GLY A 524 -3.36 -9.47 -26.80
CA GLY A 524 -3.36 -9.76 -28.23
C GLY A 524 -2.50 -10.98 -28.55
N ILE A 525 -3.04 -11.98 -29.25
CA ILE A 525 -2.33 -13.22 -29.62
C ILE A 525 -1.96 -13.20 -31.10
N GLY A 526 -0.67 -13.33 -31.40
CA GLY A 526 -0.15 -13.45 -32.76
C GLY A 526 0.41 -12.16 -33.34
N ASN A 527 0.84 -12.23 -34.60
CA ASN A 527 1.52 -11.17 -35.34
C ASN A 527 0.57 -10.21 -36.09
N GLU A 528 -0.66 -10.62 -36.35
CA GLU A 528 -1.68 -9.82 -37.06
C GLU A 528 -2.69 -9.20 -36.09
N VAL A 529 -2.30 -8.93 -34.83
CA VAL A 529 -3.20 -8.34 -33.85
C VAL A 529 -3.55 -6.90 -34.24
N SER A 530 -4.83 -6.53 -34.17
CA SER A 530 -5.30 -5.16 -34.38
C SER A 530 -4.88 -4.22 -33.24
N LYS A 531 -3.61 -3.81 -33.23
CA LYS A 531 -3.00 -2.98 -32.18
C LYS A 531 -3.73 -1.65 -31.99
N ASP A 532 -4.18 -1.04 -33.08
CA ASP A 532 -4.87 0.25 -33.07
C ASP A 532 -6.23 0.17 -32.37
N GLU A 533 -6.89 -0.98 -32.45
CA GLU A 533 -8.15 -1.25 -31.81
C GLU A 533 -7.97 -1.36 -30.29
N LEU A 534 -7.06 -2.23 -29.84
CA LEU A 534 -6.76 -2.39 -28.40
C LEU A 534 -6.23 -1.09 -27.77
N LYS A 535 -5.36 -0.36 -28.48
CA LYS A 535 -4.84 0.94 -28.01
C LYS A 535 -5.92 2.02 -27.96
N ALA A 536 -6.97 1.94 -28.76
CA ALA A 536 -8.09 2.87 -28.66
C ALA A 536 -8.85 2.71 -27.35
N ILE A 537 -9.05 1.46 -26.92
CA ILE A 537 -9.66 1.12 -25.64
C ILE A 537 -8.77 1.63 -24.50
N GLN A 538 -7.45 1.41 -24.61
CA GLN A 538 -6.48 1.91 -23.63
C GLN A 538 -6.54 3.43 -23.43
N LYS A 539 -6.71 4.19 -24.51
CA LYS A 539 -6.77 5.66 -24.44
C LYS A 539 -7.97 6.19 -23.64
N VAL A 540 -9.03 5.39 -23.44
CA VAL A 540 -10.20 5.83 -22.65
C VAL A 540 -9.86 5.90 -21.16
N ASP A 541 -9.08 4.94 -20.66
CA ASP A 541 -8.58 4.92 -19.28
C ASP A 541 -7.16 4.35 -19.24
N PRO A 542 -6.14 5.19 -19.51
CA PRO A 542 -4.75 4.75 -19.56
C PRO A 542 -4.25 4.17 -18.23
N LYS A 543 -4.88 4.54 -17.11
CA LYS A 543 -4.51 4.06 -15.77
C LYS A 543 -5.04 2.65 -15.52
N ASN A 544 -6.26 2.32 -15.96
CA ASN A 544 -6.90 1.04 -15.68
C ASN A 544 -6.95 0.05 -16.86
N VAL A 545 -6.55 0.45 -18.06
CA VAL A 545 -6.47 -0.45 -19.22
C VAL A 545 -5.01 -0.71 -19.61
N GLY A 546 -4.61 -1.97 -19.65
CA GLY A 546 -3.31 -2.44 -20.14
C GLY A 546 -3.45 -3.24 -21.42
N VAL A 547 -2.57 -3.00 -22.39
CA VAL A 547 -2.51 -3.74 -23.65
C VAL A 547 -1.17 -4.45 -23.73
N PHE A 548 -1.22 -5.77 -23.94
CA PHE A 548 -0.06 -6.63 -24.08
C PHE A 548 -0.18 -7.45 -25.35
N ILE A 549 0.90 -7.54 -26.12
CA ILE A 549 0.87 -8.21 -27.43
C ILE A 549 1.89 -9.36 -27.39
N ALA A 550 1.38 -10.58 -27.52
CA ALA A 550 2.15 -11.79 -27.59
C ALA A 550 2.37 -12.18 -29.06
N GLU A 551 3.36 -11.54 -29.69
CA GLU A 551 3.83 -11.91 -31.05
C GLU A 551 4.54 -13.27 -31.03
N ASP A 552 5.13 -13.62 -29.88
CA ASP A 552 5.81 -14.88 -29.61
C ASP A 552 5.13 -15.61 -28.43
N PRO A 553 4.51 -16.77 -28.66
CA PRO A 553 3.90 -17.62 -27.63
C PRO A 553 4.83 -18.00 -26.49
N THR A 554 6.14 -18.11 -26.73
CA THR A 554 7.11 -18.48 -25.69
C THR A 554 7.26 -17.38 -24.64
N LYS A 555 6.86 -16.15 -24.96
CA LYS A 555 6.86 -14.99 -24.06
C LYS A 555 5.54 -14.82 -23.30
N ILE A 556 4.57 -15.71 -23.50
CA ILE A 556 3.25 -15.53 -22.90
C ILE A 556 3.28 -15.58 -21.38
N THR A 557 4.20 -16.35 -20.80
CA THR A 557 4.43 -16.42 -19.35
C THR A 557 4.97 -15.09 -18.79
N SER A 558 5.90 -14.43 -19.50
CA SER A 558 6.43 -13.13 -19.07
C SER A 558 5.42 -12.00 -19.27
N ILE A 559 4.63 -12.06 -20.35
CA ILE A 559 3.51 -11.13 -20.59
C ILE A 559 2.43 -11.30 -19.52
N PHE A 560 2.09 -12.53 -19.14
CA PHE A 560 1.13 -12.80 -18.08
C PHE A 560 1.65 -12.32 -16.72
N ALA A 561 2.93 -12.55 -16.41
CA ALA A 561 3.56 -12.01 -15.20
C ALA A 561 3.56 -10.46 -15.19
N GLN A 562 3.86 -9.82 -16.32
CA GLN A 562 3.77 -8.35 -16.47
C GLN A 562 2.33 -7.85 -16.32
N ALA A 563 1.36 -8.55 -16.92
CA ALA A 563 -0.05 -8.23 -16.81
C ALA A 563 -0.54 -8.30 -15.36
N ILE A 564 -0.17 -9.37 -14.63
CA ILE A 564 -0.42 -9.53 -13.19
C ILE A 564 0.27 -8.42 -12.38
N GLY A 565 1.52 -8.09 -12.70
CA GLY A 565 2.28 -7.01 -12.07
C GLY A 565 1.67 -5.62 -12.31
N SER A 566 1.02 -5.42 -13.46
CA SER A 566 0.36 -4.15 -13.81
C SER A 566 -1.03 -3.98 -13.20
N ARG A 567 -1.50 -4.92 -12.38
CA ARG A 567 -2.89 -4.95 -11.87
C ARG A 567 -3.26 -3.74 -11.01
N THR A 568 -2.29 -2.98 -10.53
CA THR A 568 -2.49 -1.75 -9.76
C THR A 568 -2.57 -0.48 -10.58
N GLY A 569 -2.35 -0.54 -11.90
CA GLY A 569 -2.40 0.63 -12.78
C GLY A 569 -1.22 1.59 -12.64
N VAL A 570 -0.22 1.25 -11.81
CA VAL A 570 1.03 2.00 -11.70
C VAL A 570 2.02 1.43 -12.72
N GLN A 571 2.42 2.25 -13.70
CA GLN A 571 3.53 1.94 -14.62
C GLN A 571 4.83 2.54 -14.13
#